data_AF-A0A2S5R3J6-F1
#
_entry.id   AF-A0A2S5R3J6-F1
#
_cell.length_a   1.000
_cell.length_b   1.000
_cell.length_c   1.000
_cell.angle_alpha   90.00
_cell.angle_beta   90.00
_cell.angle_gamma   90.00
#
_symmetry.space_group_name_H-M   'P 1'
#
loop_
_entity.id
_entity.type
_entity.pdbx_description
1 polymer ?
#
loop_
_entity_poly.entity_id
_entity_poly.type
_entity_poly.pdbx_seq_one_letter_code
_entity_poly.pdbx_strand_id
1 'polypeptide(L)'
;MWQNLNMEVSLNHMQDDVKTMTATCPACGLLCDDISLEISQRIKVVNRNCAKSVQFFEQPLGENSPQINGKPATLSQAISHAVTLLKASKKPLFAGLSTDVQGFRAIYSLAQKTNGHLQHLNSESMARNMAVLQSAGWQTTTLTEVKNRADVLVCIGTDIVSHNTRFFERFMWLSQESRAMFTDASKREVIYIGENLNTQAGVSPDGKQPISINCSQSDLPEILAVLRALVAGKSLKAQTVAGIKISDLMAISDKLKQAKYAVMAWIAKDLDYPHAELTIQTITETVALLNNQTGRAAGLSLGGSDGDTSANNTNTWLSGYSLNNTKPEHDALVWINSFSAKKLAPITDKPLIVLGNANTPFEQIPDVFIPIATPGLDCSGTLFRVDSAVILPLKKLRENELPTLSEVANQIEALL
;
A
#
# COMPACT_ATOMS: atom_id res chain seq x y z
N MET A 1 48.75 -10.41 -58.61
CA MET A 1 47.59 -11.31 -58.56
C MET A 1 48.03 -12.56 -57.82
N TRP A 2 47.85 -12.75 -56.53
CA TRP A 2 46.74 -12.44 -55.63
C TRP A 2 47.30 -12.27 -54.21
N GLN A 3 46.94 -11.19 -53.51
CA GLN A 3 47.14 -11.07 -52.06
C GLN A 3 45.84 -11.50 -51.39
N ASN A 4 45.91 -12.56 -50.59
CA ASN A 4 44.80 -13.05 -49.78
C ASN A 4 44.49 -12.04 -48.67
N LEU A 5 43.32 -11.40 -48.74
CA LEU A 5 42.69 -10.78 -47.59
C LEU A 5 42.17 -11.91 -46.68
N ASN A 6 42.84 -12.13 -45.56
CA ASN A 6 42.24 -12.82 -44.43
C ASN A 6 41.23 -11.85 -43.79
N MET A 7 39.95 -12.17 -43.97
CA MET A 7 38.86 -11.50 -43.28
C MET A 7 38.75 -12.13 -41.88
N GLU A 8 39.36 -11.49 -40.88
CA GLU A 8 39.11 -11.81 -39.48
C GLU A 8 37.64 -11.52 -39.18
N VAL A 9 36.84 -12.58 -39.04
CA VAL A 9 35.52 -12.49 -38.43
C VAL A 9 35.75 -12.24 -36.95
N SER A 10 35.71 -10.97 -36.56
CA SER A 10 35.53 -10.59 -35.16
C SER A 10 34.21 -11.20 -34.69
N LEU A 11 34.31 -12.21 -33.83
CA LEU A 11 33.21 -12.66 -33.00
C LEU A 11 32.82 -11.47 -32.11
N ASN A 12 31.78 -10.73 -32.53
CA ASN A 12 31.10 -9.79 -31.65
C ASN A 12 30.65 -10.58 -30.40
N HIS A 13 31.37 -10.38 -29.29
CA HIS A 13 30.80 -10.63 -27.98
C HIS A 13 29.53 -9.78 -27.90
N MET A 14 28.36 -10.42 -27.97
CA MET A 14 27.12 -9.82 -27.50
C MET A 14 27.30 -9.62 -26.00
N GLN A 15 27.85 -8.47 -25.63
CA GLN A 15 27.78 -7.95 -24.28
C GLN A 15 26.30 -7.60 -24.09
N ASP A 16 25.58 -8.39 -23.30
CA ASP A 16 24.21 -8.04 -22.90
C ASP A 16 24.28 -6.62 -22.34
N ASP A 17 23.69 -5.64 -23.05
CA ASP A 17 23.69 -4.24 -22.64
C ASP A 17 22.92 -4.11 -21.33
N VAL A 18 23.63 -4.16 -20.20
CA VAL A 18 23.06 -3.95 -18.88
C VAL A 18 22.71 -2.47 -18.74
N LYS A 19 21.41 -2.18 -18.71
CA LYS A 19 20.89 -0.84 -18.50
C LYS A 19 20.67 -0.60 -17.02
N THR A 20 21.30 0.44 -16.47
CA THR A 20 21.03 0.89 -15.10
C THR A 20 19.96 1.98 -15.10
N MET A 21 19.00 1.91 -14.18
CA MET A 21 17.94 2.91 -14.05
C MET A 21 17.43 3.03 -12.61
N THR A 22 17.05 4.24 -12.21
CA THR A 22 16.29 4.48 -10.98
C THR A 22 14.78 4.44 -11.24
N ALA A 23 14.01 3.73 -10.40
CA ALA A 23 12.57 3.57 -10.52
C ALA A 23 11.83 3.71 -9.18
N THR A 24 10.54 4.06 -9.28
CA THR A 24 9.60 4.07 -8.15
C THR A 24 9.11 2.66 -7.86
N CYS A 25 9.23 2.21 -6.61
CA CYS A 25 8.76 0.90 -6.15
C CYS A 25 7.28 0.94 -5.72
N PRO A 26 6.37 0.23 -6.42
CA PRO A 26 4.95 0.17 -6.05
C PRO A 26 4.61 -0.88 -4.99
N ALA A 27 5.60 -1.57 -4.41
CA ALA A 27 5.36 -2.74 -3.56
C ALA A 27 4.70 -2.42 -2.19
N CYS A 28 4.76 -1.16 -1.73
CA CYS A 28 4.04 -0.69 -0.55
C CYS A 28 3.79 0.82 -0.65
N GLY A 29 3.02 1.38 0.29
CA GLY A 29 2.61 2.78 0.26
C GLY A 29 3.71 3.84 0.38
N LEU A 30 4.96 3.44 0.64
CA LEU A 30 6.07 4.41 0.70
C LEU A 30 6.48 4.92 -0.67
N LEU A 31 6.19 4.17 -1.74
CA LEU A 31 6.58 4.46 -3.11
C LEU A 31 8.03 4.97 -3.21
N CYS A 32 8.99 4.14 -2.78
CA CYS A 32 10.40 4.52 -2.79
C CYS A 32 10.86 4.78 -4.23
N ASP A 33 11.28 6.00 -4.51
CA ASP A 33 11.68 6.54 -5.81
C ASP A 33 13.21 6.54 -6.03
N ASP A 34 13.94 5.93 -5.10
CA ASP A 34 15.40 5.81 -5.09
C ASP A 34 15.88 4.37 -5.36
N ILE A 35 15.06 3.51 -5.95
CA ILE A 35 15.48 2.12 -6.23
C ILE A 35 16.29 2.07 -7.52
N SER A 36 17.55 1.68 -7.42
CA SER A 36 18.42 1.42 -8.57
C SER A 36 18.26 -0.01 -9.03
N LEU A 37 18.10 -0.16 -10.34
CA LEU A 37 17.88 -1.42 -11.03
C LEU A 37 18.94 -1.63 -12.10
N GLU A 38 19.39 -2.87 -12.24
CA GLU A 38 20.10 -3.36 -13.42
C GLU A 38 19.12 -4.17 -14.27
N ILE A 39 19.04 -3.84 -15.55
CA ILE A 39 18.09 -4.42 -16.50
C ILE A 39 18.87 -5.02 -17.66
N SER A 40 18.79 -6.34 -17.80
CA SER A 40 19.24 -7.09 -18.96
C SER A 40 18.11 -8.04 -19.41
N GLN A 41 18.37 -9.35 -19.47
CA GLN A 41 17.31 -10.37 -19.62
C GLN A 41 16.40 -10.45 -18.39
N ARG A 42 16.89 -10.02 -17.22
CA ARG A 42 16.14 -9.95 -15.96
C ARG A 42 16.36 -8.58 -15.32
N ILE A 43 15.46 -8.20 -14.43
CA ILE A 43 15.58 -7.00 -13.62
C ILE A 43 16.14 -7.43 -12.26
N LYS A 44 17.14 -6.69 -11.77
CA LYS A 44 17.76 -6.90 -10.46
C LYS A 44 17.78 -5.61 -9.65
N VAL A 45 17.46 -5.68 -8.37
CA VAL A 45 17.60 -4.56 -7.43
C VAL A 45 19.02 -4.49 -6.90
N VAL A 46 19.70 -3.35 -7.01
CA VAL A 46 21.14 -3.27 -6.71
C VAL A 46 21.54 -2.45 -5.49
N ASN A 47 20.72 -1.49 -5.05
CA ASN A 47 21.15 -0.52 -4.03
C ASN A 47 20.42 -0.63 -2.68
N ARG A 48 19.42 -1.51 -2.53
CA ARG A 48 18.58 -1.59 -1.31
C ARG A 48 18.14 -3.02 -0.98
N ASN A 49 18.23 -3.39 0.31
CA ASN A 49 17.82 -4.70 0.83
C ASN A 49 16.36 -4.73 1.31
N CYS A 50 15.41 -4.23 0.51
CA CYS A 50 13.99 -4.33 0.82
C CYS A 50 13.38 -5.55 0.11
N ALA A 51 13.01 -6.58 0.88
CA ALA A 51 12.44 -7.82 0.33
C ALA A 51 11.20 -7.58 -0.54
N LYS A 52 10.36 -6.59 -0.22
CA LYS A 52 9.19 -6.22 -1.04
C LYS A 52 9.58 -5.62 -2.39
N SER A 53 10.64 -4.82 -2.42
CA SER A 53 11.17 -4.24 -3.67
C SER A 53 11.77 -5.32 -4.56
N VAL A 54 12.57 -6.21 -3.98
CA VAL A 54 13.14 -7.38 -4.68
C VAL A 54 12.01 -8.25 -5.24
N GLN A 55 11.05 -8.62 -4.38
CA GLN A 55 9.91 -9.44 -4.79
C GLN A 55 9.11 -8.78 -5.92
N PHE A 56 8.97 -7.46 -5.94
CA PHE A 56 8.23 -6.78 -7.01
C PHE A 56 9.03 -6.66 -8.31
N PHE A 57 10.29 -6.21 -8.25
CA PHE A 57 11.06 -5.93 -9.45
C PHE A 57 11.63 -7.17 -10.13
N GLU A 58 12.00 -8.19 -9.35
CA GLU A 58 12.65 -9.40 -9.86
C GLU A 58 11.62 -10.49 -10.23
N GLN A 59 10.35 -10.12 -10.41
CA GLN A 59 9.32 -11.04 -10.89
C GLN A 59 9.67 -11.56 -12.29
N PRO A 60 9.54 -12.87 -12.55
CA PRO A 60 9.78 -13.42 -13.88
C PRO A 60 8.79 -12.83 -14.90
N LEU A 61 9.16 -12.89 -16.18
CA LEU A 61 8.20 -12.70 -17.26
C LEU A 61 7.14 -13.79 -17.14
N GLY A 62 5.87 -13.41 -17.33
CA GLY A 62 4.77 -14.35 -17.19
C GLY A 62 4.65 -15.29 -18.38
N GLU A 63 4.30 -16.54 -18.11
CA GLU A 63 4.18 -17.58 -19.12
C GLU A 63 2.72 -17.88 -19.52
N ASN A 64 1.75 -17.47 -18.71
CA ASN A 64 0.34 -17.75 -19.00
C ASN A 64 -0.21 -16.83 -20.09
N SER A 65 -0.98 -17.42 -21.00
CA SER A 65 -1.82 -16.76 -22.00
C SER A 65 -3.27 -16.65 -21.50
N PRO A 66 -4.16 -15.93 -22.21
CA PRO A 66 -5.58 -15.92 -21.86
C PRO A 66 -6.17 -17.33 -21.81
N GLN A 67 -7.07 -17.58 -20.86
CA GLN A 67 -7.72 -18.88 -20.68
C GLN A 67 -9.23 -18.74 -20.51
N ILE A 68 -9.96 -19.75 -20.99
CA ILE A 68 -11.39 -19.94 -20.73
C ILE A 68 -11.55 -21.32 -20.08
N ASN A 69 -12.09 -21.37 -18.86
CA ASN A 69 -12.22 -22.61 -18.09
C ASN A 69 -10.92 -23.42 -18.02
N GLY A 70 -9.79 -22.74 -17.80
CA GLY A 70 -8.45 -23.34 -17.72
C GLY A 70 -7.84 -23.82 -19.05
N LYS A 71 -8.50 -23.58 -20.18
CA LYS A 71 -7.99 -23.92 -21.52
C LYS A 71 -7.44 -22.68 -22.23
N PRO A 72 -6.29 -22.76 -22.92
CA PRO A 72 -5.75 -21.64 -23.68
C PRO A 72 -6.75 -21.05 -24.67
N ALA A 73 -6.80 -19.73 -24.76
CA ALA A 73 -7.67 -18.97 -25.66
C ALA A 73 -6.93 -17.74 -26.21
N THR A 74 -7.44 -17.16 -27.30
CA THR A 74 -6.97 -15.84 -27.75
C THR A 74 -7.52 -14.73 -26.86
N LEU A 75 -6.86 -13.57 -26.85
CA LEU A 75 -7.36 -12.40 -26.11
C LEU A 75 -8.79 -12.02 -26.52
N SER A 76 -9.08 -12.03 -27.83
CA SER A 76 -10.41 -11.71 -28.35
C SER A 76 -11.48 -12.72 -27.90
N GLN A 77 -11.15 -14.01 -27.87
CA GLN A 77 -12.05 -15.05 -27.34
C GLN A 77 -12.33 -14.87 -25.85
N ALA A 78 -11.28 -14.62 -25.05
CA ALA A 78 -11.42 -14.41 -23.61
C ALA A 78 -12.24 -13.15 -23.30
N ILE A 79 -12.00 -12.04 -24.01
CA ILE A 79 -12.81 -10.81 -23.90
C ILE A 79 -14.27 -11.08 -24.26
N SER A 80 -14.52 -11.78 -25.37
CA SER A 80 -15.89 -12.10 -25.80
C SER A 80 -16.63 -12.97 -24.78
N HIS A 81 -15.94 -13.90 -24.14
CA HIS A 81 -16.51 -14.73 -23.07
C HIS A 81 -16.79 -13.90 -21.81
N ALA A 82 -15.86 -13.03 -21.39
CA ALA A 82 -16.08 -12.11 -20.28
C ALA A 82 -17.29 -11.19 -20.51
N VAL A 83 -17.44 -10.64 -21.72
CA VAL A 83 -18.61 -9.84 -22.12
C VAL A 83 -19.91 -10.65 -22.00
N THR A 84 -19.90 -11.92 -22.41
CA THR A 84 -21.08 -12.80 -22.30
C THR A 84 -21.51 -12.98 -20.84
N LEU A 85 -20.56 -13.25 -19.94
CA LEU A 85 -20.82 -13.38 -18.51
C LEU A 85 -21.32 -12.07 -17.91
N LEU A 86 -20.72 -10.94 -18.28
CA LEU A 86 -21.13 -9.62 -17.79
C LEU A 86 -22.50 -9.18 -18.32
N LYS A 87 -22.89 -9.55 -19.55
CA LYS A 87 -24.25 -9.31 -20.08
C LYS A 87 -25.33 -10.12 -19.36
N ALA A 88 -24.97 -11.30 -18.85
CA ALA A 88 -25.86 -12.15 -18.08
C ALA A 88 -26.00 -11.70 -16.62
N SER A 89 -24.96 -11.04 -16.08
CA SER A 89 -24.91 -10.49 -14.73
C SER A 89 -25.73 -9.21 -14.60
N LYS A 90 -26.44 -9.06 -13.48
CA LYS A 90 -27.21 -7.86 -13.14
C LYS A 90 -26.49 -6.97 -12.13
N LYS A 91 -25.63 -7.55 -11.28
CA LYS A 91 -24.89 -6.85 -10.22
C LYS A 91 -23.49 -7.47 -10.05
N PRO A 92 -22.59 -7.31 -11.04
CA PRO A 92 -21.25 -7.86 -10.93
C PRO A 92 -20.46 -7.14 -9.82
N LEU A 93 -19.64 -7.87 -9.10
CA LEU A 93 -18.67 -7.31 -8.16
C LEU A 93 -17.29 -7.21 -8.83
N PHE A 94 -16.78 -6.00 -8.97
CA PHE A 94 -15.41 -5.71 -9.36
C PHE A 94 -14.55 -5.61 -8.10
N ALA A 95 -13.89 -6.71 -7.76
CA ALA A 95 -13.10 -6.88 -6.55
C ALA A 95 -11.60 -6.87 -6.83
N GLY A 96 -10.81 -6.89 -5.75
CA GLY A 96 -9.36 -6.86 -5.82
C GLY A 96 -8.87 -5.43 -6.00
N LEU A 97 -9.14 -4.86 -7.19
CA LEU A 97 -8.81 -3.49 -7.59
C LEU A 97 -7.35 -3.10 -7.31
N SER A 98 -6.45 -4.09 -7.31
CA SER A 98 -5.02 -3.90 -7.11
C SER A 98 -4.40 -3.45 -8.43
N THR A 99 -4.35 -2.14 -8.63
CA THR A 99 -3.92 -1.53 -9.89
C THR A 99 -3.53 -0.06 -9.71
N ASP A 100 -3.06 0.56 -10.79
CA ASP A 100 -2.69 1.97 -10.82
C ASP A 100 -3.91 2.88 -11.10
N VAL A 101 -3.69 4.20 -11.12
CA VAL A 101 -4.78 5.16 -11.38
C VAL A 101 -5.49 4.92 -12.72
N GLN A 102 -4.76 4.60 -13.79
CA GLN A 102 -5.37 4.42 -15.12
C GLN A 102 -6.14 3.10 -15.22
N GLY A 103 -5.60 2.03 -14.64
CA GLY A 103 -6.31 0.76 -14.51
C GLY A 103 -7.61 0.92 -13.73
N PHE A 104 -7.57 1.64 -12.59
CA PHE A 104 -8.78 1.88 -11.79
C PHE A 104 -9.82 2.70 -12.56
N ARG A 105 -9.41 3.77 -13.27
CA ARG A 105 -10.34 4.60 -14.07
C ARG A 105 -11.10 3.78 -15.11
N ALA A 106 -10.42 2.87 -15.80
CA ALA A 106 -11.03 2.02 -16.80
C ALA A 106 -12.02 1.02 -16.17
N ILE A 107 -11.64 0.41 -15.05
CA ILE A 107 -12.54 -0.48 -14.30
C ILE A 107 -13.74 0.27 -13.71
N TYR A 108 -13.56 1.52 -13.26
CA TYR A 108 -14.66 2.36 -12.82
C TYR A 108 -15.69 2.55 -13.94
N SER A 109 -15.25 2.91 -15.16
CA SER A 109 -16.15 3.08 -16.31
C SER A 109 -16.91 1.80 -16.64
N LEU A 110 -16.19 0.68 -16.70
CA LEU A 110 -16.76 -0.65 -16.94
C LEU A 110 -17.78 -1.06 -15.87
N ALA A 111 -17.47 -0.81 -14.59
CA ALA A 111 -18.39 -1.07 -13.48
C ALA A 111 -19.66 -0.23 -13.60
N GLN A 112 -19.56 1.06 -13.93
CA GLN A 112 -20.74 1.91 -14.15
C GLN A 112 -21.61 1.37 -15.30
N LYS A 113 -21.00 0.95 -16.41
CA LYS A 113 -21.74 0.40 -17.56
C LYS A 113 -22.49 -0.90 -17.25
N THR A 114 -22.04 -1.65 -16.24
CA THR A 114 -22.60 -2.95 -15.86
C THR A 114 -23.41 -2.93 -14.56
N ASN A 115 -23.68 -1.75 -13.99
CA ASN A 115 -24.23 -1.59 -12.64
C ASN A 115 -23.45 -2.39 -11.57
N GLY A 116 -22.14 -2.48 -11.75
CA GLY A 116 -21.24 -3.22 -10.89
C GLY A 116 -20.81 -2.47 -9.64
N HIS A 117 -20.53 -3.22 -8.59
CA HIS A 117 -19.97 -2.69 -7.34
C HIS A 117 -18.45 -2.75 -7.35
N LEU A 118 -17.79 -1.79 -6.71
CA LEU A 118 -16.33 -1.72 -6.60
C LEU A 118 -15.89 -2.05 -5.17
N GLN A 119 -14.99 -3.02 -5.00
CA GLN A 119 -14.42 -3.35 -3.70
C GLN A 119 -12.93 -3.63 -3.80
N HIS A 120 -12.12 -2.81 -3.13
CA HIS A 120 -10.68 -3.05 -3.05
C HIS A 120 -10.37 -4.23 -2.10
N LEU A 121 -9.29 -4.97 -2.34
CA LEU A 121 -8.87 -6.08 -1.46
C LEU A 121 -8.53 -5.63 -0.02
N ASN A 122 -8.18 -4.35 0.16
CA ASN A 122 -7.95 -3.72 1.47
C ASN A 122 -9.21 -2.96 1.99
N SER A 123 -10.40 -3.22 1.45
CA SER A 123 -11.62 -2.44 1.77
C SER A 123 -11.93 -2.36 3.25
N GLU A 124 -11.77 -3.45 4.01
CA GLU A 124 -12.03 -3.48 5.46
C GLU A 124 -11.13 -2.49 6.23
N SER A 125 -9.81 -2.51 5.99
CA SER A 125 -8.88 -1.60 6.67
C SER A 125 -9.07 -0.15 6.20
N MET A 126 -9.38 0.07 4.92
CA MET A 126 -9.70 1.39 4.39
C MET A 126 -10.96 1.97 5.04
N ALA A 127 -12.01 1.17 5.19
CA ALA A 127 -13.28 1.60 5.76
C ALA A 127 -13.14 2.09 7.20
N ARG A 128 -12.28 1.47 8.02
CA ARG A 128 -11.98 1.93 9.39
C ARG A 128 -11.46 3.37 9.41
N ASN A 129 -10.52 3.69 8.51
CA ASN A 129 -10.00 5.05 8.36
C ASN A 129 -11.07 6.02 7.86
N MET A 130 -11.84 5.62 6.83
CA MET A 130 -12.84 6.48 6.21
C MET A 130 -14.01 6.80 7.15
N ALA A 131 -14.41 5.85 8.00
CA ALA A 131 -15.44 6.07 9.02
C ALA A 131 -15.07 7.22 9.98
N VAL A 132 -13.81 7.30 10.40
CA VAL A 132 -13.31 8.39 11.25
C VAL A 132 -13.18 9.70 10.47
N LEU A 133 -12.56 9.66 9.29
CA LEU A 133 -12.36 10.85 8.45
C LEU A 133 -13.70 11.53 8.11
N GLN A 134 -14.73 10.75 7.76
CA GLN A 134 -16.02 11.27 7.36
C GLN A 134 -16.87 11.79 8.53
N SER A 135 -16.65 11.26 9.75
CA SER A 135 -17.45 11.64 10.93
C SER A 135 -16.84 12.80 11.73
N ALA A 136 -15.52 12.78 11.93
CA ALA A 136 -14.82 13.72 12.82
C ALA A 136 -13.70 14.51 12.14
N GLY A 137 -13.28 14.08 10.94
CA GLY A 137 -12.05 14.57 10.31
C GLY A 137 -10.79 14.11 11.06
N TRP A 138 -9.63 14.49 10.53
CA TRP A 138 -8.34 14.26 11.18
C TRP A 138 -7.32 15.32 10.78
N GLN A 139 -6.34 15.60 11.65
CA GLN A 139 -5.18 16.43 11.31
C GLN A 139 -4.02 15.51 10.97
N THR A 140 -3.65 15.41 9.69
CA THR A 140 -2.61 14.48 9.21
C THR A 140 -1.34 15.19 8.78
N THR A 141 -0.27 14.41 8.57
CA THR A 141 1.02 14.89 8.09
C THR A 141 1.51 14.11 6.88
N THR A 142 2.53 14.63 6.21
CA THR A 142 3.21 13.96 5.09
C THR A 142 4.48 13.26 5.56
N LEU A 143 4.96 12.28 4.80
CA LEU A 143 6.23 11.61 5.10
C LEU A 143 7.41 12.59 5.09
N THR A 144 7.35 13.64 4.27
CA THR A 144 8.36 14.70 4.24
C THR A 144 8.32 15.58 5.49
N GLU A 145 7.13 15.88 6.01
CA GLU A 145 6.98 16.61 7.27
C GLU A 145 7.45 15.79 8.48
N VAL A 146 7.15 14.49 8.50
CA VAL A 146 7.73 13.53 9.47
C VAL A 146 9.27 13.60 9.40
N LYS A 147 9.86 13.47 8.20
CA LYS A 147 11.30 13.57 7.99
C LYS A 147 11.91 14.87 8.49
N ASN A 148 11.21 15.99 8.39
CA ASN A 148 11.82 17.30 8.64
C ASN A 148 11.54 17.86 10.02
N ARG A 149 10.44 17.45 10.68
CA ARG A 149 9.97 18.07 11.92
C ARG A 149 9.78 17.10 13.07
N ALA A 150 9.35 15.86 12.82
CA ALA A 150 8.96 14.95 13.89
C ALA A 150 10.10 14.76 14.89
N ASP A 151 9.83 15.03 16.17
CA ASP A 151 10.72 14.77 17.30
C ASP A 151 10.20 13.65 18.20
N VAL A 152 8.89 13.38 18.20
CA VAL A 152 8.29 12.21 18.84
C VAL A 152 7.41 11.46 17.85
N LEU A 153 7.61 10.15 17.71
CA LEU A 153 6.76 9.23 16.95
C LEU A 153 6.15 8.19 17.90
N VAL A 154 4.83 8.07 17.89
CA VAL A 154 4.11 7.00 18.57
C VAL A 154 3.53 6.04 17.54
N CYS A 155 3.99 4.81 17.54
CA CYS A 155 3.50 3.72 16.72
C CYS A 155 2.43 2.94 17.49
N ILE A 156 1.19 2.94 16.99
CA ILE A 156 0.02 2.46 17.73
C ILE A 156 -0.53 1.21 17.06
N GLY A 157 -0.47 0.09 17.76
CA GLY A 157 -0.87 -1.23 17.27
C GLY A 157 -0.04 -1.74 16.10
N THR A 158 1.07 -1.07 15.75
CA THR A 158 1.88 -1.40 14.57
C THR A 158 3.37 -1.16 14.82
N ASP A 159 4.21 -1.95 14.17
CA ASP A 159 5.65 -1.72 14.14
C ASP A 159 6.10 -0.86 12.94
N ILE A 160 5.15 -0.52 12.06
CA ILE A 160 5.33 0.11 10.74
C ILE A 160 6.16 -0.73 9.76
N VAL A 161 7.31 -1.26 10.17
CA VAL A 161 8.30 -1.90 9.28
C VAL A 161 7.82 -3.20 8.66
N SER A 162 6.88 -3.90 9.27
CA SER A 162 6.26 -5.08 8.67
C SER A 162 5.48 -4.74 7.39
N HIS A 163 4.93 -3.53 7.31
CA HIS A 163 4.18 -3.04 6.14
C HIS A 163 4.99 -2.12 5.25
N ASN A 164 5.68 -1.16 5.84
CA ASN A 164 6.43 -0.09 5.20
C ASN A 164 7.91 -0.18 5.62
N THR A 165 8.59 -1.22 5.14
CA THR A 165 9.92 -1.67 5.60
C THR A 165 11.00 -0.58 5.68
N ARG A 166 11.02 0.36 4.73
CA ARG A 166 12.02 1.42 4.67
C ARG A 166 11.60 2.71 5.40
N PHE A 167 10.52 2.69 6.19
CA PHE A 167 9.98 3.89 6.82
C PHE A 167 11.00 4.56 7.75
N PHE A 168 11.58 3.80 8.68
CA PHE A 168 12.53 4.37 9.65
C PHE A 168 13.79 4.88 8.95
N GLU A 169 14.38 4.10 8.05
CA GLU A 169 15.54 4.51 7.23
C GLU A 169 15.28 5.83 6.48
N ARG A 170 14.10 5.99 5.86
CA ARG A 170 13.83 7.15 5.00
C ARG A 170 13.39 8.39 5.75
N PHE A 171 12.69 8.22 6.88
CA PHE A 171 11.97 9.32 7.51
C PHE A 171 12.35 9.55 8.99
N MET A 172 12.90 8.56 9.70
CA MET A 172 13.25 8.68 11.12
C MET A 172 14.77 8.75 11.35
N TRP A 173 15.52 7.76 10.85
CA TRP A 173 16.96 7.61 11.05
C TRP A 173 17.70 7.90 9.75
N LEU A 174 17.92 9.19 9.50
CA LEU A 174 18.45 9.68 8.24
C LEU A 174 19.94 9.32 8.09
N SER A 175 20.34 8.89 6.89
CA SER A 175 21.75 8.68 6.53
C SER A 175 22.50 10.01 6.45
N GLN A 176 23.83 9.97 6.35
CA GLN A 176 24.65 11.19 6.17
C GLN A 176 24.29 11.99 4.90
N GLU A 177 23.70 11.34 3.90
CA GLU A 177 23.26 11.94 2.64
C GLU A 177 21.89 12.65 2.75
N SER A 178 21.22 12.54 3.90
CA SER A 178 19.92 13.16 4.15
C SER A 178 19.88 13.88 5.49
N ARG A 179 19.36 15.10 5.51
CA ARG A 179 19.19 15.87 6.74
C ARG A 179 17.75 16.26 6.98
N ALA A 180 17.37 16.31 8.25
CA ALA A 180 16.14 16.96 8.68
C ALA A 180 16.36 18.48 8.69
N MET A 181 15.29 19.24 8.43
CA MET A 181 15.38 20.70 8.37
C MET A 181 15.21 21.39 9.73
N PHE A 182 14.34 20.86 10.60
CA PHE A 182 13.86 21.57 11.80
C PHE A 182 14.02 20.77 13.10
N THR A 183 14.64 19.60 13.03
CA THR A 183 14.86 18.71 14.17
C THR A 183 16.19 17.98 14.02
N ASP A 184 16.72 17.49 15.14
CA ASP A 184 17.88 16.60 15.16
C ASP A 184 17.38 15.15 15.06
N ALA A 185 17.56 14.54 13.89
CA ALA A 185 17.05 13.20 13.61
C ALA A 185 17.62 12.14 14.57
N SER A 186 18.82 12.35 15.12
CA SER A 186 19.44 11.41 16.08
C SER A 186 18.77 11.43 17.46
N LYS A 187 18.07 12.52 17.81
CA LYS A 187 17.45 12.73 19.12
C LYS A 187 15.96 12.41 19.18
N ARG A 188 15.39 11.91 18.08
CA ARG A 188 13.97 11.58 18.00
C ARG A 188 13.62 10.50 19.01
N GLU A 189 12.43 10.59 19.57
CA GLU A 189 11.89 9.56 20.45
C GLU A 189 10.87 8.72 19.69
N VAL A 190 11.02 7.39 19.79
CA VAL A 190 10.07 6.42 19.24
C VAL A 190 9.41 5.68 20.40
N ILE A 191 8.09 5.60 20.34
CA ILE A 191 7.24 4.96 21.34
C ILE A 191 6.37 3.94 20.62
N TYR A 192 6.32 2.71 21.10
CA TYR A 192 5.43 1.67 20.62
C TYR A 192 4.36 1.37 21.68
N ILE A 193 3.10 1.24 21.25
CA ILE A 193 1.99 0.81 22.11
C ILE A 193 1.24 -0.29 21.35
N GLY A 194 1.33 -1.53 21.82
CA GLY A 194 0.67 -2.67 21.19
C GLY A 194 1.37 -4.00 21.43
N GLU A 195 0.82 -5.06 20.83
CA GLU A 195 1.24 -6.44 21.06
C GLU A 195 2.24 -6.91 19.99
N ASN A 196 3.24 -7.70 20.39
CA ASN A 196 4.13 -8.44 19.48
C ASN A 196 4.82 -7.57 18.39
N LEU A 197 5.12 -6.31 18.72
CA LEU A 197 5.68 -5.35 17.78
C LEU A 197 7.20 -5.53 17.61
N ASN A 198 7.69 -5.48 16.37
CA ASN A 198 9.13 -5.41 16.10
C ASN A 198 9.66 -3.99 16.36
N THR A 199 10.23 -3.76 17.54
CA THR A 199 10.74 -2.45 17.95
C THR A 199 12.17 -2.15 17.48
N GLN A 200 12.85 -3.09 16.82
CA GLN A 200 14.27 -2.95 16.45
C GLN A 200 14.51 -1.74 15.53
N ALA A 201 13.59 -1.50 14.59
CA ALA A 201 13.71 -0.37 13.69
C ALA A 201 13.54 0.99 14.38
N GLY A 202 12.98 1.03 15.58
CA GLY A 202 12.84 2.23 16.41
C GLY A 202 14.03 2.50 17.33
N VAL A 203 15.07 1.66 17.31
CA VAL A 203 16.34 1.95 18.01
C VAL A 203 17.05 3.07 17.27
N SER A 204 17.44 4.13 17.99
CA SER A 204 18.13 5.27 17.40
C SER A 204 19.56 4.89 16.94
N PRO A 205 20.18 5.70 16.07
CA PRO A 205 21.55 5.44 15.60
C PRO A 205 22.62 5.37 16.71
N ASP A 206 22.38 6.00 17.86
CA ASP A 206 23.26 5.96 19.05
C ASP A 206 22.90 4.82 20.03
N GLY A 207 21.92 3.97 19.69
CA GLY A 207 21.57 2.77 20.45
C GLY A 207 20.51 2.97 21.54
N LYS A 208 19.93 4.18 21.68
CA LYS A 208 18.81 4.42 22.60
C LYS A 208 17.61 3.56 22.19
N GLN A 209 17.14 2.76 23.15
CA GLN A 209 15.98 1.91 22.95
C GLN A 209 14.68 2.74 22.91
N PRO A 210 13.71 2.36 22.05
CA PRO A 210 12.40 2.98 22.06
C PRO A 210 11.65 2.64 23.36
N ILE A 211 10.69 3.49 23.73
CA ILE A 211 9.74 3.14 24.79
C ILE A 211 8.75 2.14 24.21
N SER A 212 8.46 1.06 24.94
CA SER A 212 7.51 0.05 24.49
C SER A 212 6.51 -0.28 25.60
N ILE A 213 5.22 -0.06 25.30
CA ILE A 213 4.09 -0.46 26.14
C ILE A 213 3.46 -1.69 25.48
N ASN A 214 3.80 -2.86 25.98
CA ASN A 214 3.23 -4.11 25.49
C ASN A 214 1.82 -4.30 26.05
N CYS A 215 0.82 -4.36 25.18
CA CYS A 215 -0.58 -4.59 25.56
C CYS A 215 -1.28 -5.42 24.50
N SER A 216 -2.31 -6.17 24.89
CA SER A 216 -3.08 -6.97 23.95
C SER A 216 -3.86 -6.08 22.97
N GLN A 217 -4.20 -6.61 21.80
CA GLN A 217 -5.05 -5.88 20.85
C GLN A 217 -6.40 -5.47 21.45
N SER A 218 -7.00 -6.29 22.32
CA SER A 218 -8.28 -5.97 22.98
C SER A 218 -8.18 -4.86 24.02
N ASP A 219 -7.00 -4.66 24.60
CA ASP A 219 -6.76 -3.63 25.64
C ASP A 219 -6.35 -2.27 25.05
N LEU A 220 -5.85 -2.26 23.81
CA LEU A 220 -5.37 -1.06 23.13
C LEU A 220 -6.38 0.11 23.15
N PRO A 221 -7.70 -0.09 22.91
CA PRO A 221 -8.67 1.00 22.99
C PRO A 221 -8.73 1.66 24.37
N GLU A 222 -8.71 0.88 25.46
CA GLU A 222 -8.78 1.38 26.82
C GLU A 222 -7.50 2.13 27.20
N ILE A 223 -6.33 1.60 26.81
CA ILE A 223 -5.03 2.24 27.03
C ILE A 223 -4.96 3.60 26.32
N LEU A 224 -5.42 3.69 25.07
CA LEU A 224 -5.44 4.97 24.34
C LEU A 224 -6.46 5.95 24.92
N ALA A 225 -7.61 5.48 25.42
CA ALA A 225 -8.57 6.33 26.11
C ALA A 225 -7.97 6.95 27.38
N VAL A 226 -7.22 6.17 28.16
CA VAL A 226 -6.46 6.64 29.32
C VAL A 226 -5.38 7.64 28.90
N LEU A 227 -4.56 7.32 27.90
CA LEU A 227 -3.52 8.22 27.40
C LEU A 227 -4.13 9.56 26.97
N ARG A 228 -5.23 9.54 26.23
CA ARG A 228 -5.97 10.73 25.82
C ARG A 228 -6.48 11.54 27.01
N ALA A 229 -7.02 10.89 28.03
CA ALA A 229 -7.48 11.55 29.25
C ALA A 229 -6.33 12.26 29.99
N LEU A 230 -5.16 11.62 30.07
CA LEU A 230 -3.94 12.20 30.65
C LEU A 230 -3.43 13.38 29.81
N VAL A 231 -3.46 13.27 28.49
CA VAL A 231 -3.18 14.38 27.57
C VAL A 231 -4.12 15.54 27.84
N ALA A 232 -5.43 15.28 28.02
CA ALA A 232 -6.41 16.30 28.39
C ALA A 232 -6.26 16.87 29.83
N GLY A 233 -5.24 16.43 30.59
CA GLY A 233 -4.95 16.91 31.94
C GLY A 233 -5.90 16.35 33.02
N LYS A 234 -6.55 15.22 32.76
CA LYS A 234 -7.43 14.56 33.74
C LYS A 234 -6.61 13.75 34.73
N SER A 235 -7.01 13.79 35.99
CA SER A 235 -6.47 12.92 37.04
C SER A 235 -7.26 11.61 37.11
N LEU A 236 -6.55 10.49 37.16
CA LEU A 236 -7.16 9.16 37.25
C LEU A 236 -6.92 8.60 38.65
N LYS A 237 -7.97 7.97 39.23
CA LYS A 237 -7.87 7.30 40.53
C LYS A 237 -7.24 5.91 40.41
N ALA A 238 -7.40 5.28 39.25
CA ALA A 238 -6.79 3.99 38.95
C ALA A 238 -5.26 4.10 38.97
N GLN A 239 -4.59 3.05 39.42
CA GLN A 239 -3.12 2.94 39.40
C GLN A 239 -2.63 2.18 38.16
N THR A 240 -3.50 1.34 37.59
CA THR A 240 -3.23 0.55 36.38
C THR A 240 -4.44 0.54 35.44
N VAL A 241 -4.20 0.25 34.17
CA VAL A 241 -5.19 -0.04 33.13
C VAL A 241 -4.64 -1.19 32.28
N ALA A 242 -5.42 -2.26 32.08
CA ALA A 242 -4.97 -3.45 31.35
C ALA A 242 -3.57 -3.96 31.73
N GLY A 243 -3.23 -3.93 33.03
CA GLY A 243 -1.92 -4.33 33.53
C GLY A 243 -0.78 -3.29 33.36
N ILE A 244 -1.02 -2.18 32.66
CA ILE A 244 -0.06 -1.07 32.49
C ILE A 244 -0.23 -0.05 33.61
N LYS A 245 0.88 0.44 34.18
CA LYS A 245 0.82 1.49 35.20
C LYS A 245 0.41 2.82 34.58
N ILE A 246 -0.48 3.54 35.24
CA ILE A 246 -0.89 4.88 34.81
C ILE A 246 0.30 5.84 34.79
N SER A 247 1.30 5.67 35.67
CA SER A 247 2.55 6.43 35.66
C SER A 247 3.32 6.33 34.34
N ASP A 248 3.29 5.16 33.69
CA ASP A 248 4.03 4.94 32.45
C ASP A 248 3.32 5.68 31.30
N LEU A 249 1.98 5.66 31.28
CA LEU A 249 1.17 6.44 30.33
C LEU A 249 1.24 7.95 30.61
N MET A 250 1.38 8.37 31.87
CA MET A 250 1.63 9.77 32.24
C MET A 250 2.94 10.27 31.65
N ALA A 251 4.02 9.48 31.74
CA ALA A 251 5.30 9.82 31.14
C ALA A 251 5.21 9.98 29.61
N ILE A 252 4.42 9.13 28.93
CA ILE A 252 4.16 9.28 27.49
C ILE A 252 3.35 10.55 27.19
N SER A 253 2.29 10.82 27.97
CA SER A 253 1.51 12.05 27.86
C SER A 253 2.39 13.30 28.01
N ASP A 254 3.30 13.32 28.99
CA ASP A 254 4.19 14.46 29.22
C ASP A 254 5.17 14.67 28.06
N LYS A 255 5.72 13.57 27.49
CA LYS A 255 6.53 13.63 26.28
C LYS A 255 5.76 14.19 25.10
N LEU A 256 4.54 13.72 24.87
CA LEU A 256 3.66 14.22 23.80
C LEU A 256 3.36 15.72 23.98
N LYS A 257 3.14 16.17 25.21
CA LYS A 257 2.89 17.59 25.50
C LYS A 257 4.12 18.46 25.26
N GLN A 258 5.32 17.95 25.53
CA GLN A 258 6.59 18.67 25.37
C GLN A 258 7.13 18.63 23.93
N ALA A 259 6.61 17.74 23.09
CA ALA A 259 7.04 17.59 21.71
C ALA A 259 6.80 18.87 20.88
N LYS A 260 7.74 19.21 20.01
CA LYS A 260 7.59 20.28 19.02
C LYS A 260 6.70 19.83 17.85
N TYR A 261 6.82 18.57 17.45
CA TYR A 261 6.06 17.94 16.39
C TYR A 261 5.83 16.46 16.69
N ALA A 262 4.75 16.15 17.43
CA ALA A 262 4.38 14.77 17.72
C ALA A 262 3.65 14.12 16.54
N VAL A 263 4.01 12.89 16.20
CA VAL A 263 3.33 12.09 15.18
C VAL A 263 2.72 10.86 15.82
N MET A 264 1.41 10.68 15.67
CA MET A 264 0.71 9.46 16.06
C MET A 264 0.45 8.63 14.81
N ALA A 265 1.15 7.50 14.67
CA ALA A 265 1.13 6.65 13.49
C ALA A 265 0.40 5.34 13.76
N TRP A 266 -0.37 4.89 12.77
CA TRP A 266 -1.09 3.62 12.81
C TRP A 266 -1.18 3.02 11.41
N ILE A 267 -1.50 1.73 11.35
CA ILE A 267 -1.87 1.02 10.13
C ILE A 267 -3.21 0.37 10.39
N ALA A 268 -4.27 0.83 9.72
CA ALA A 268 -5.64 0.36 9.99
C ALA A 268 -5.83 -1.16 9.78
N LYS A 269 -4.95 -1.79 8.98
CA LYS A 269 -4.91 -3.23 8.80
C LYS A 269 -4.48 -4.00 10.06
N ASP A 270 -3.60 -3.42 10.88
CA ASP A 270 -3.14 -4.05 12.13
C ASP A 270 -4.14 -3.88 13.28
N LEU A 271 -5.08 -2.95 13.13
CA LEU A 271 -6.19 -2.75 14.07
C LEU A 271 -7.36 -3.66 13.69
N ASP A 272 -7.13 -4.97 13.71
CA ASP A 272 -8.10 -5.98 13.25
C ASP A 272 -8.92 -6.60 14.38
N TYR A 273 -9.82 -5.80 14.94
CA TYR A 273 -10.75 -6.20 15.99
C TYR A 273 -12.07 -5.42 15.87
N PRO A 274 -13.15 -5.88 16.52
CA PRO A 274 -14.43 -5.18 16.48
C PRO A 274 -14.31 -3.73 16.92
N HIS A 275 -14.92 -2.83 16.15
CA HIS A 275 -14.97 -1.39 16.43
C HIS A 275 -13.61 -0.67 16.47
N ALA A 276 -12.59 -1.20 15.77
CA ALA A 276 -11.26 -0.61 15.70
C ALA A 276 -11.22 0.84 15.15
N GLU A 277 -12.25 1.27 14.42
CA GLU A 277 -12.42 2.67 14.04
C GLU A 277 -12.47 3.62 15.25
N LEU A 278 -12.97 3.17 16.42
CA LEU A 278 -13.00 3.98 17.65
C LEU A 278 -11.60 4.19 18.24
N THR A 279 -10.69 3.22 18.05
CA THR A 279 -9.27 3.38 18.37
C THR A 279 -8.67 4.48 17.49
N ILE A 280 -8.93 4.44 16.18
CA ILE A 280 -8.46 5.47 15.24
C ILE A 280 -9.05 6.84 15.60
N GLN A 281 -10.32 6.92 15.96
CA GLN A 281 -10.95 8.15 16.43
C GLN A 281 -10.27 8.67 17.71
N THR A 282 -9.91 7.78 18.64
CA THR A 282 -9.18 8.17 19.86
C THR A 282 -7.79 8.72 19.52
N ILE A 283 -7.10 8.16 18.52
CA ILE A 283 -5.82 8.69 18.01
C ILE A 283 -6.00 10.11 17.47
N THR A 284 -6.96 10.32 16.57
CA THR A 284 -7.18 11.62 15.92
C THR A 284 -7.65 12.69 16.92
N GLU A 285 -8.49 12.31 17.89
CA GLU A 285 -8.92 13.21 18.96
C GLU A 285 -7.80 13.54 19.95
N THR A 286 -6.85 12.63 20.17
CA THR A 286 -5.63 12.92 20.95
C THR A 286 -4.75 13.93 20.22
N VAL A 287 -4.59 13.79 18.90
CA VAL A 287 -3.88 14.76 18.05
C VAL A 287 -4.56 16.14 18.12
N ALA A 288 -5.88 16.22 18.06
CA ALA A 288 -6.61 17.48 18.19
C ALA A 288 -6.40 18.14 19.56
N LEU A 289 -6.39 17.36 20.65
CA LEU A 289 -6.12 17.86 22.00
C LEU A 289 -4.71 18.45 22.13
N LEU A 290 -3.70 17.74 21.64
CA LEU A 290 -2.30 18.21 21.67
C LEU A 290 -2.13 19.55 20.93
N ASN A 291 -2.77 19.67 19.75
CA ASN A 291 -2.74 20.90 18.96
C ASN A 291 -3.41 22.11 19.65
N ASN A 292 -4.35 21.88 20.56
CA ASN A 292 -5.05 22.94 21.28
C ASN A 292 -4.32 23.40 22.55
N GLN A 293 -3.37 22.61 23.08
CA GLN A 293 -2.81 22.86 24.40
C GLN A 293 -1.33 23.23 24.40
N THR A 294 -0.46 22.46 23.74
CA THR A 294 0.98 22.52 24.06
C THR A 294 1.91 22.56 22.86
N GLY A 295 1.50 22.10 21.67
CA GLY A 295 2.41 21.98 20.52
C GLY A 295 1.73 21.70 19.20
N ARG A 296 2.50 21.23 18.20
CA ARG A 296 1.95 20.70 16.95
C ARG A 296 1.97 19.18 16.99
N ALA A 297 0.84 18.56 16.66
CA ALA A 297 0.71 17.12 16.53
C ALA A 297 -0.01 16.78 15.23
N ALA A 298 0.28 15.59 14.69
CA ALA A 298 -0.41 15.09 13.51
C ALA A 298 -0.56 13.57 13.54
N GLY A 299 -1.63 13.08 12.92
CA GLY A 299 -1.82 11.68 12.60
C GLY A 299 -1.04 11.28 11.34
N LEU A 300 -0.55 10.05 11.31
CA LEU A 300 0.02 9.44 10.12
C LEU A 300 -0.58 8.05 9.92
N SER A 301 -1.64 7.97 9.12
CA SER A 301 -2.13 6.67 8.63
C SER A 301 -1.14 6.14 7.61
N LEU A 302 -0.57 4.97 7.89
CA LEU A 302 0.24 4.20 6.95
C LEU A 302 -0.58 3.05 6.34
N GLY A 303 0.06 2.23 5.50
CA GLY A 303 -0.62 1.32 4.58
C GLY A 303 -0.17 1.58 3.14
N GLY A 304 -1.11 1.76 2.22
CA GLY A 304 -0.81 2.14 0.84
C GLY A 304 -0.46 0.98 -0.09
N SER A 305 -0.70 -0.27 0.32
CA SER A 305 -0.31 -1.43 -0.48
C SER A 305 -1.30 -1.68 -1.61
N ASP A 306 -0.82 -2.28 -2.70
CA ASP A 306 -1.65 -2.71 -3.83
C ASP A 306 -2.41 -1.56 -4.53
N GLY A 307 -1.99 -0.32 -4.30
CA GLY A 307 -2.66 0.85 -4.89
C GLY A 307 -3.93 1.28 -4.15
N ASP A 308 -4.21 0.81 -2.93
CA ASP A 308 -5.43 1.14 -2.18
C ASP A 308 -5.72 2.65 -2.08
N THR A 309 -4.68 3.45 -1.83
CA THR A 309 -4.74 4.90 -1.70
C THR A 309 -5.04 5.54 -3.04
N SER A 310 -4.47 4.97 -4.13
CA SER A 310 -4.72 5.42 -5.49
C SER A 310 -6.15 5.10 -5.91
N ALA A 311 -6.62 3.89 -5.64
CA ALA A 311 -7.99 3.44 -5.90
C ALA A 311 -9.00 4.32 -5.15
N ASN A 312 -8.78 4.59 -3.87
CA ASN A 312 -9.70 5.42 -3.08
C ASN A 312 -9.75 6.87 -3.54
N ASN A 313 -8.59 7.50 -3.76
CA ASN A 313 -8.55 8.87 -4.27
C ASN A 313 -9.21 8.95 -5.65
N THR A 314 -8.93 7.98 -6.52
CA THR A 314 -9.53 7.89 -7.86
C THR A 314 -11.04 7.76 -7.80
N ASN A 315 -11.55 6.83 -6.98
CA ASN A 315 -12.97 6.68 -6.76
C ASN A 315 -13.62 7.96 -6.24
N THR A 316 -12.94 8.65 -5.32
CA THR A 316 -13.45 9.88 -4.70
C THR A 316 -13.65 10.98 -5.71
N TRP A 317 -12.67 11.27 -6.59
CA TRP A 317 -12.87 12.32 -7.60
C TRP A 317 -13.79 11.90 -8.76
N LEU A 318 -13.97 10.60 -9.01
CA LEU A 318 -14.87 10.12 -10.08
C LEU A 318 -16.34 10.04 -9.63
N SER A 319 -16.59 9.70 -8.37
CA SER A 319 -17.94 9.43 -7.84
C SER A 319 -18.42 10.40 -6.77
N GLY A 320 -17.51 11.13 -6.12
CA GLY A 320 -17.79 11.90 -4.91
C GLY A 320 -17.77 11.08 -3.61
N TYR A 321 -17.52 9.77 -3.65
CA TYR A 321 -17.55 8.88 -2.49
C TYR A 321 -16.22 8.12 -2.29
N SER A 322 -15.93 7.73 -1.05
CA SER A 322 -14.84 6.78 -0.77
C SER A 322 -15.24 5.36 -1.19
N LEU A 323 -14.25 4.51 -1.47
CA LEU A 323 -14.51 3.07 -1.50
C LEU A 323 -14.93 2.62 -0.09
N ASN A 324 -15.89 1.69 -0.02
CA ASN A 324 -16.39 1.15 1.24
C ASN A 324 -16.14 -0.36 1.33
N ASN A 325 -16.47 -0.94 2.49
CA ASN A 325 -16.36 -2.37 2.78
C ASN A 325 -17.72 -3.06 2.81
N THR A 326 -18.76 -2.48 2.20
CA THR A 326 -20.04 -3.18 2.08
C THR A 326 -19.83 -4.48 1.31
N LYS A 327 -20.53 -5.55 1.73
CA LYS A 327 -20.50 -6.86 1.07
C LYS A 327 -21.77 -7.00 0.24
N PRO A 328 -21.82 -6.42 -0.97
CA PRO A 328 -23.03 -6.46 -1.78
C PRO A 328 -23.31 -7.91 -2.22
N GLU A 329 -24.59 -8.23 -2.31
CA GLU A 329 -25.02 -9.38 -3.09
C GLU A 329 -24.58 -9.16 -4.54
N HIS A 330 -23.93 -10.17 -5.12
CA HIS A 330 -23.42 -10.13 -6.48
C HIS A 330 -23.64 -11.48 -7.17
N ASP A 331 -23.77 -11.44 -8.49
CA ASP A 331 -24.06 -12.59 -9.34
C ASP A 331 -22.91 -12.95 -10.30
N ALA A 332 -21.83 -12.16 -10.30
CA ALA A 332 -20.55 -12.46 -10.93
C ALA A 332 -19.42 -11.74 -10.18
N LEU A 333 -18.21 -12.30 -10.24
CA LEU A 333 -17.01 -11.73 -9.64
C LEU A 333 -15.96 -11.43 -10.72
N VAL A 334 -15.60 -10.16 -10.85
CA VAL A 334 -14.42 -9.73 -11.63
C VAL A 334 -13.31 -9.44 -10.63
N TRP A 335 -12.25 -10.24 -10.63
CA TRP A 335 -11.09 -10.06 -9.76
C TRP A 335 -9.96 -9.36 -10.50
N ILE A 336 -9.52 -8.21 -9.99
CA ILE A 336 -8.47 -7.38 -10.59
C ILE A 336 -7.23 -7.38 -9.69
N ASN A 337 -6.10 -7.82 -10.23
CA ASN A 337 -4.82 -7.74 -9.53
C ASN A 337 -3.62 -7.67 -10.50
N SER A 338 -3.23 -6.43 -10.83
CA SER A 338 -2.11 -6.16 -11.73
C SER A 338 -0.74 -6.34 -11.07
N PHE A 339 -0.62 -6.20 -9.74
CA PHE A 339 0.69 -6.09 -9.09
C PHE A 339 1.30 -7.40 -8.58
N SER A 340 0.48 -8.36 -8.14
CA SER A 340 0.97 -9.52 -7.38
C SER A 340 0.36 -10.82 -7.86
N ALA A 341 1.20 -11.81 -8.17
CA ALA A 341 0.74 -13.18 -8.41
C ALA A 341 0.28 -13.93 -7.15
N LYS A 342 0.55 -13.41 -5.94
CA LYS A 342 0.30 -14.14 -4.68
C LYS A 342 -1.06 -13.85 -4.04
N LYS A 343 -1.76 -12.80 -4.48
CA LYS A 343 -3.07 -12.41 -3.94
C LYS A 343 -4.15 -12.91 -4.88
N LEU A 344 -4.69 -14.07 -4.53
CA LEU A 344 -5.61 -14.82 -5.37
C LEU A 344 -7.03 -14.31 -5.22
N ALA A 345 -7.85 -14.60 -6.23
CA ALA A 345 -9.29 -14.38 -6.13
C ALA A 345 -9.88 -15.26 -5.03
N PRO A 346 -10.88 -14.77 -4.26
CA PRO A 346 -11.60 -15.63 -3.32
C PRO A 346 -12.37 -16.71 -4.06
N ILE A 347 -12.50 -17.89 -3.45
CA ILE A 347 -13.34 -18.98 -3.95
C ILE A 347 -14.81 -18.51 -3.98
N THR A 348 -15.50 -18.80 -5.08
CA THR A 348 -16.88 -18.37 -5.30
C THR A 348 -17.68 -19.38 -6.13
N ASP A 349 -18.98 -19.47 -5.88
CA ASP A 349 -19.94 -20.23 -6.69
C ASP A 349 -20.48 -19.43 -7.89
N LYS A 350 -20.08 -18.17 -8.01
CA LYS A 350 -20.47 -17.26 -9.10
C LYS A 350 -19.49 -17.34 -10.27
N PRO A 351 -19.89 -16.95 -11.49
CA PRO A 351 -18.96 -16.75 -12.60
C PRO A 351 -17.79 -15.86 -12.19
N LEU A 352 -16.58 -16.31 -12.48
CA LEU A 352 -15.32 -15.70 -12.08
C LEU A 352 -14.50 -15.26 -13.30
N ILE A 353 -14.29 -13.96 -13.43
CA ILE A 353 -13.39 -13.35 -14.41
C ILE A 353 -12.17 -12.82 -13.66
N VAL A 354 -10.97 -13.28 -14.03
CA VAL A 354 -9.71 -12.82 -13.43
C VAL A 354 -8.93 -11.99 -14.45
N LEU A 355 -8.69 -10.72 -14.13
CA LEU A 355 -7.81 -9.81 -14.85
C LEU A 355 -6.56 -9.58 -13.99
N GLY A 356 -5.48 -10.31 -14.24
CA GLY A 356 -4.41 -10.41 -13.25
C GLY A 356 -3.01 -10.59 -13.81
N ASN A 357 -2.02 -10.53 -12.90
CA ASN A 357 -0.63 -10.81 -13.22
C ASN A 357 -0.50 -12.18 -13.91
N ALA A 358 0.32 -12.24 -14.96
CA ALA A 358 0.47 -13.44 -15.79
C ALA A 358 1.03 -14.67 -15.04
N ASN A 359 1.64 -14.50 -13.86
CA ASN A 359 2.13 -15.61 -13.03
C ASN A 359 1.13 -16.05 -11.94
N THR A 360 -0.10 -15.53 -11.94
CA THR A 360 -1.11 -15.85 -10.92
C THR A 360 -1.50 -17.33 -10.98
N PRO A 361 -1.31 -18.12 -9.92
CA PRO A 361 -1.85 -19.47 -9.83
C PRO A 361 -3.35 -19.43 -9.51
N PHE A 362 -4.04 -20.56 -9.69
CA PHE A 362 -5.47 -20.66 -9.43
C PHE A 362 -5.76 -21.73 -8.37
N GLU A 363 -6.40 -21.34 -7.27
CA GLU A 363 -7.06 -22.29 -6.36
C GLU A 363 -8.37 -22.81 -6.96
N GLN A 364 -9.11 -21.93 -7.61
CA GLN A 364 -10.28 -22.22 -8.43
C GLN A 364 -10.01 -21.75 -9.86
N ILE A 365 -10.20 -22.64 -10.83
CA ILE A 365 -10.09 -22.30 -12.25
C ILE A 365 -11.17 -21.25 -12.58
N PRO A 366 -10.80 -20.06 -13.06
CA PRO A 366 -11.78 -19.05 -13.43
C PRO A 366 -12.46 -19.39 -14.76
N ASP A 367 -13.69 -18.89 -14.95
CA ASP A 367 -14.38 -18.97 -16.24
C ASP A 367 -13.59 -18.23 -17.33
N VAL A 368 -12.98 -17.10 -16.96
CA VAL A 368 -12.08 -16.33 -17.82
C VAL A 368 -10.84 -15.90 -17.04
N PHE A 369 -9.66 -16.12 -17.60
CA PHE A 369 -8.43 -15.47 -17.17
C PHE A 369 -7.84 -14.65 -18.32
N ILE A 370 -7.53 -13.38 -18.04
CA ILE A 370 -6.80 -12.51 -18.96
C ILE A 370 -5.55 -12.00 -18.24
N PRO A 371 -4.34 -12.45 -18.64
CA PRO A 371 -3.10 -11.89 -18.12
C PRO A 371 -2.94 -10.44 -18.59
N ILE A 372 -2.58 -9.54 -17.68
CA ILE A 372 -2.43 -8.10 -17.95
C ILE A 372 -1.02 -7.62 -17.57
N ALA A 373 -0.59 -6.54 -18.24
CA ALA A 373 0.67 -5.86 -17.94
C ALA A 373 0.68 -5.31 -16.51
N THR A 374 1.80 -5.50 -15.80
CA THR A 374 2.02 -4.97 -14.45
C THR A 374 2.56 -3.53 -14.51
N PRO A 375 1.84 -2.52 -13.98
CA PRO A 375 2.34 -1.14 -13.92
C PRO A 375 3.62 -1.05 -13.08
N GLY A 376 4.65 -0.40 -13.62
CA GLY A 376 5.99 -0.34 -13.01
C GLY A 376 6.92 -1.49 -13.39
N LEU A 377 6.47 -2.42 -14.25
CA LEU A 377 7.30 -3.45 -14.89
C LEU A 377 7.07 -3.47 -16.39
N ASP A 378 5.87 -3.89 -16.80
CA ASP A 378 5.49 -4.18 -18.18
C ASP A 378 4.89 -2.94 -18.87
N CYS A 379 4.33 -2.01 -18.08
CA CYS A 379 3.79 -0.74 -18.56
C CYS A 379 4.09 0.40 -17.57
N SER A 380 3.99 1.64 -18.04
CA SER A 380 4.02 2.82 -17.17
C SER A 380 2.72 2.95 -16.39
N GLY A 381 2.73 3.69 -15.28
CA GLY A 381 1.54 3.90 -14.46
C GLY A 381 1.69 5.06 -13.49
N THR A 382 0.71 5.26 -12.64
CA THR A 382 0.73 6.33 -11.64
C THR A 382 0.12 5.88 -10.32
N LEU A 383 0.79 6.17 -9.21
CA LEU A 383 0.30 5.87 -7.86
C LEU A 383 0.41 7.08 -6.94
N PHE A 384 -0.56 7.19 -6.04
CA PHE A 384 -0.51 8.05 -4.86
C PHE A 384 0.29 7.36 -3.77
N ARG A 385 1.23 8.10 -3.18
CA ARG A 385 1.91 7.69 -1.96
C ARG A 385 0.91 7.69 -0.81
N VAL A 386 1.19 6.90 0.24
CA VAL A 386 0.26 6.67 1.36
C VAL A 386 -0.21 7.94 2.06
N ASP A 387 0.60 9.01 2.06
CA ASP A 387 0.23 10.32 2.60
C ASP A 387 -0.69 11.14 1.68
N SER A 388 -1.08 10.60 0.51
CA SER A 388 -1.93 11.19 -0.54
C SER A 388 -1.46 12.53 -1.11
N ALA A 389 -0.37 13.11 -0.59
CA ALA A 389 0.16 14.40 -1.00
C ALA A 389 1.08 14.33 -2.22
N VAL A 390 1.63 13.15 -2.52
CA VAL A 390 2.59 12.94 -3.61
C VAL A 390 2.09 11.86 -4.56
N ILE A 391 2.10 12.19 -5.84
CA ILE A 391 1.81 11.29 -6.95
C ILE A 391 3.13 10.96 -7.63
N LEU A 392 3.43 9.67 -7.79
CA LEU A 392 4.69 9.21 -8.39
C LEU A 392 4.42 8.42 -9.68
N PRO A 393 5.18 8.70 -10.76
CA PRO A 393 5.12 7.89 -11.96
C PRO A 393 5.81 6.55 -11.74
N LEU A 394 5.23 5.51 -12.30
CA LEU A 394 5.84 4.19 -12.47
C LEU A 394 6.39 4.08 -13.90
N LYS A 395 7.58 3.52 -14.04
CA LYS A 395 8.25 3.38 -15.34
C LYS A 395 7.99 2.00 -15.93
N LYS A 396 7.84 1.92 -17.25
CA LYS A 396 7.99 0.65 -17.98
C LYS A 396 9.46 0.23 -17.93
N LEU A 397 9.74 -0.97 -17.46
CA LEU A 397 11.08 -1.48 -17.21
C LEU A 397 11.50 -2.60 -18.16
N ARG A 398 10.53 -3.33 -18.74
CA ARG A 398 10.77 -4.38 -19.73
C ARG A 398 9.71 -4.36 -20.83
N GLU A 399 10.06 -4.94 -21.96
CA GLU A 399 9.10 -5.20 -23.04
C GLU A 399 8.26 -6.44 -22.73
N ASN A 400 6.96 -6.35 -23.04
CA ASN A 400 6.00 -7.42 -22.85
C ASN A 400 4.81 -7.17 -23.81
N GLU A 401 4.21 -8.23 -24.35
CA GLU A 401 3.06 -8.16 -25.27
C GLU A 401 1.71 -8.20 -24.55
N LEU A 402 1.70 -8.32 -23.22
CA LEU A 402 0.46 -8.31 -22.44
C LEU A 402 -0.27 -6.97 -22.57
N PRO A 403 -1.61 -7.00 -22.75
CA PRO A 403 -2.39 -5.78 -22.75
C PRO A 403 -2.42 -5.16 -21.34
N THR A 404 -2.52 -3.85 -21.27
CA THR A 404 -2.80 -3.13 -20.03
C THR A 404 -4.21 -3.43 -19.53
N LEU A 405 -4.44 -3.24 -18.22
CA LEU A 405 -5.78 -3.35 -17.65
C LEU A 405 -6.77 -2.41 -18.35
N SER A 406 -6.34 -1.17 -18.65
CA SER A 406 -7.18 -0.20 -19.35
C SER A 406 -7.56 -0.66 -20.74
N GLU A 407 -6.63 -1.25 -21.52
CA GLU A 407 -6.95 -1.78 -22.84
C GLU A 407 -7.96 -2.94 -22.80
N VAL A 408 -7.82 -3.86 -21.85
CA VAL A 408 -8.77 -4.97 -21.68
C VAL A 408 -10.14 -4.44 -21.23
N ALA A 409 -10.17 -3.59 -20.21
CA ALA A 409 -11.41 -3.03 -19.68
C ALA A 409 -12.17 -2.21 -20.74
N ASN A 410 -11.47 -1.36 -21.50
CA ASN A 410 -12.09 -0.56 -22.57
C ASN A 410 -12.64 -1.43 -23.71
N GLN A 411 -11.97 -2.54 -24.06
CA GLN A 411 -12.46 -3.47 -25.08
C GLN A 411 -13.70 -4.24 -24.61
N ILE A 412 -13.72 -4.69 -23.36
CA ILE A 412 -14.92 -5.30 -22.75
C ILE A 412 -16.06 -4.27 -22.74
N GLU A 413 -15.79 -3.05 -22.27
CA GLU A 413 -16.75 -1.96 -22.21
C GLU A 413 -17.32 -1.64 -23.58
N ALA A 414 -16.51 -1.58 -24.65
CA ALA A 414 -16.97 -1.29 -26.00
C ALA A 414 -17.93 -2.36 -26.58
N LEU A 415 -17.86 -3.60 -26.08
CA LEU A 415 -18.67 -4.74 -26.55
C LEU A 415 -19.93 -5.00 -25.70
N LEU A 416 -20.04 -4.36 -24.53
CA LEU A 416 -21.24 -4.35 -23.68
C LEU A 416 -22.32 -3.47 -24.30
#